data_AF-A0A377AFV0-F1
#
_entry.id   AF-A0A377AFV0-F1
#
_cell.length_a   1.000
_cell.length_b   1.000
_cell.length_c   1.000
_cell.angle_alpha   90.00
_cell.angle_beta   90.00
_cell.angle_gamma   90.00
#
_symmetry.space_group_name_H-M   'P 1'
#
loop_
_entity.id
_entity.type
_entity.pdbx_description
1 polymer ?
#
loop_
_entity_poly.entity_id
_entity_poly.type
_entity_poly.pdbx_seq_one_letter_code
_entity_poly.pdbx_strand_id
1 'polypeptide(L)' 'MTAALLAFFLGGLGAHKFYLGKVGQGFLYLIFCWTFIPAIVAFIEFFIYLCTSDEDFARKYG' A
#
# COMPACT_ATOMS: atom_id res chain seq x y z
N MET A 1 -1.03 -8.68 -7.14
CA MET A 1 -1.88 -7.62 -7.75
C MET A 1 -2.85 -6.89 -6.82
N THR A 2 -3.58 -7.55 -5.90
CA THR A 2 -4.63 -6.93 -5.06
C THR A 2 -4.17 -5.71 -4.25
N ALA A 3 -2.95 -5.73 -3.73
CA ALA A 3 -2.38 -4.61 -2.98
C ALA A 3 -2.15 -3.35 -3.83
N ALA A 4 -1.93 -3.49 -5.15
CA ALA A 4 -1.84 -2.34 -6.06
C ALA A 4 -3.21 -1.65 -6.17
N LEU A 5 -4.29 -2.42 -6.38
CA LEU A 5 -5.64 -1.86 -6.45
C LEU A 5 -6.02 -1.17 -5.13
N LEU A 6 -5.68 -1.77 -3.98
CA LEU A 6 -5.88 -1.13 -2.66
C LEU A 6 -5.03 0.14 -2.50
N ALA A 7 -3.80 0.16 -3.01
CA ALA A 7 -2.94 1.34 -2.95
C ALA A 7 -3.47 2.48 -3.84
N PHE A 8 -4.14 2.18 -4.96
CA PHE A 8 -4.74 3.20 -5.82
C PHE A 8 -6.04 3.77 -5.25
N PHE A 9 -6.96 2.92 -4.80
CA PHE A 9 -8.28 3.37 -4.33
C PHE A 9 -8.29 3.77 -2.84
N LEU A 10 -7.55 3.07 -1.99
CA LEU A 10 -7.50 3.27 -0.53
C LEU A 10 -6.08 3.57 -0.02
N GLY A 11 -5.18 4.01 -0.92
CA GLY A 11 -3.79 4.29 -0.60
C GLY A 11 -3.59 5.38 0.43
N GLY A 12 -4.37 6.47 0.34
CA GLY A 12 -4.34 7.57 1.30
C GLY A 12 -4.72 7.15 2.73
N LEU A 13 -5.45 6.03 2.88
CA LEU A 13 -5.80 5.44 4.17
C LEU A 13 -4.83 4.35 4.62
N GLY A 14 -3.94 3.89 3.73
CA GLY A 14 -2.98 2.82 4.01
C GLY A 14 -3.57 1.41 4.01
N ALA A 15 -4.74 1.18 3.39
CA ALA A 15 -5.41 -0.13 3.38
C ALA A 15 -4.52 -1.26 2.82
N HIS A 16 -3.69 -0.96 1.81
CA HIS A 16 -2.73 -1.91 1.24
C HIS A 16 -1.66 -2.34 2.26
N LYS A 17 -1.31 -1.50 3.24
CA LYS A 17 -0.38 -1.86 4.33
C LYS A 17 -1.00 -2.85 5.29
N PHE A 18 -2.29 -2.70 5.61
CA PHE A 18 -3.03 -3.67 6.42
C PHE A 18 -3.17 -5.01 5.70
N TYR A 19 -3.44 -5.00 4.39
CA TYR A 19 -3.48 -6.21 3.57
C TYR A 19 -2.13 -6.95 3.57
N LEU A 20 -1.02 -6.22 3.61
CA LEU A 20 0.34 -6.76 3.66
C LEU A 20 0.80 -7.18 5.07
N GLY A 21 -0.09 -7.18 6.07
CA GLY A 21 0.26 -7.49 7.47
C GLY A 21 1.09 -6.41 8.18
N LYS A 22 1.33 -5.26 7.55
CA LYS A 22 2.12 -4.13 8.08
C LYS A 22 1.22 -3.14 8.83
N VAL A 23 0.58 -3.63 9.90
CA VAL A 23 -0.40 -2.87 10.70
C VAL A 23 0.15 -1.54 11.23
N GLY A 24 1.41 -1.52 11.69
CA GLY A 24 2.05 -0.29 12.16
C GLY A 24 2.21 0.79 11.08
N GLN A 25 2.55 0.40 9.84
CA GLN A 25 2.60 1.34 8.72
C GLN A 25 1.20 1.80 8.30
N GLY A 26 0.21 0.91 8.38
CA GLY A 26 -1.19 1.27 8.15
C GLY A 26 -1.68 2.34 9.13
N PHE A 27 -1.35 2.21 10.43
CA PHE A 27 -1.71 3.21 11.43
C PHE A 27 -1.03 4.57 11.20
N LEU A 28 0.24 4.58 10.78
CA LEU A 28 0.92 5.81 10.37
C LEU A 28 0.18 6.48 9.20
N TYR A 29 -0.24 5.71 8.21
CA TYR A 29 -0.99 6.24 7.07
C TYR A 29 -2.33 6.83 7.49
N LEU A 30 -3.04 6.21 8.45
CA LEU A 30 -4.29 6.76 9.00
C LEU A 30 -4.08 8.07 9.76
N ILE A 31 -3.02 8.17 10.58
CA ILE A 31 -2.74 9.40 11.34
C ILE A 31 -2.31 10.53 10.40
N PHE A 32 -1.56 10.21 9.34
CA PHE A 32 -1.11 11.19 8.35
C PHE A 32 -2.07 11.35 7.16
N CYS A 33 -3.23 10.71 7.13
CA CYS A 33 -4.12 10.75 5.94
C CYS A 33 -4.57 12.17 5.59
N TRP A 34 -4.71 13.04 6.60
CA TRP A 34 -5.06 14.46 6.47
C TRP A 34 -3.96 15.33 5.86
N THR A 35 -2.71 14.87 5.81
CA THR A 35 -1.60 15.63 5.20
C THR A 35 -1.46 15.40 3.71
N PHE A 36 -2.27 14.50 3.12
CA PHE A 36 -2.16 14.03 1.72
C PHE A 36 -0.82 13.35 1.36
N ILE A 37 0.19 13.37 2.23
CA ILE A 37 1.47 12.67 2.05
C ILE A 37 1.25 11.17 1.79
N PRO A 38 0.40 10.45 2.56
CA PRO A 38 0.17 9.02 2.34
C PRO A 38 -0.43 8.71 0.97
N ALA A 39 -1.22 9.63 0.40
CA ALA A 39 -1.81 9.46 -0.92
C ALA A 39 -0.74 9.49 -2.02
N ILE A 40 0.23 10.39 -1.93
CA ILE A 40 1.37 10.46 -2.87
C ILE A 40 2.24 9.21 -2.76
N VAL A 41 2.56 8.79 -1.52
CA VAL A 41 3.39 7.60 -1.31
C VAL A 41 2.68 6.35 -1.81
N ALA A 42 1.38 6.20 -1.55
CA ALA A 42 0.60 5.07 -2.03
C ALA A 42 0.50 5.04 -3.56
N PHE A 43 0.47 6.20 -4.23
CA PHE A 43 0.52 6.29 -5.68
C PHE A 43 1.85 5.78 -6.25
N ILE A 44 2.98 6.07 -5.58
CA ILE A 44 4.29 5.50 -5.96
C ILE A 44 4.29 3.99 -5.71
N GLU A 45 3.80 3.54 -4.54
CA GLU A 45 3.72 2.11 -4.21
C GLU A 45 2.81 1.33 -5.17
N PHE A 46 1.76 1.98 -5.70
CA PHE A 46 0.91 1.41 -6.73
C PHE A 46 1.70 1.01 -7.97
N PHE A 47 2.55 1.90 -8.50
CA PHE A 47 3.42 1.56 -9.64
C PHE A 47 4.45 0.48 -9.29
N ILE A 48 5.02 0.51 -8.09
CA ILE A 48 5.94 -0.54 -7.63
C ILE A 48 5.23 -1.90 -7.62
N TYR A 49 4.00 -1.96 -7.08
CA TYR A 49 3.23 -3.20 -7.03
C TYR A 49 2.72 -3.65 -8.41
N LEU A 50 2.48 -2.73 -9.34
CA LEU A 50 2.18 -3.06 -10.74
C LEU A 50 3.40 -3.66 -11.46
N CYS A 51 4.60 -3.15 -11.19
CA CYS A 51 5.85 -3.66 -11.76
C CYS A 51 6.41 -4.88 -11.01
N THR A 52 5.81 -5.28 -9.88
CA THR A 52 6.22 -6.46 -9.11
C THR A 52 5.42 -7.68 -9.58
N SER A 53 6.10 -8.74 -10.00
CA SER A 53 5.45 -10.01 -10.35
C SER A 53 4.78 -10.67 -9.14
N ASP A 54 3.68 -11.38 -9.36
CA ASP A 54 2.94 -12.06 -8.30
C ASP A 54 3.80 -13.11 -7.56
N GLU A 55 4.74 -13.76 -8.24
CA GLU A 55 5.69 -14.70 -7.61
C GLU A 55 6.59 -14.01 -6.58
N ASP A 56 7.14 -12.84 -6.91
CA ASP A 56 7.95 -12.05 -5.99
C ASP A 56 7.11 -11.48 -4.84
N PHE A 57 5.87 -11.13 -5.12
CA PHE A 57 4.94 -10.63 -4.12
C PHE A 57 4.57 -11.74 -3.12
N ALA A 58 4.21 -12.93 -3.61
CA ALA A 58 3.92 -14.10 -2.80
C ALA A 58 5.14 -14.56 -1.99
N ARG A 59 6.35 -14.46 -2.54
CA ARG A 59 7.58 -14.75 -1.79
C ARG A 59 7.86 -13.77 -0.65
N LYS A 60 7.49 -12.50 -0.82
CA LYS A 60 7.79 -11.42 0.14
C LYS A 60 6.69 -11.20 1.19
N TYR A 61 5.46 -11.58 0.86
CA TYR A 61 4.26 -11.27 1.65
C TYR A 61 3.28 -12.44 1.82
N GLY A 62 3.53 -13.59 1.19
CA GLY A 62 2.75 -14.81 1.35
C GLY A 62 3.16 -15.65 2.54
#